data_AF-A0A4Z0K809-F1
#
_entry.id   AF-A0A4Z0K809-F1
#
_cell.length_a   1.000
_cell.length_b   1.000
_cell.length_c   1.000
_cell.angle_alpha   90.00
_cell.angle_beta   90.00
_cell.angle_gamma   90.00
#
_symmetry.space_group_name_H-M   'P 1'
#
loop_
_entity.id
_entity.type
_entity.pdbx_description
1 polymer ?
#
loop_
_entity_poly.entity_id
_entity_poly.type
_entity_poly.pdbx_seq_one_letter_code
_entity_poly.pdbx_strand_id
1 'polypeptide(L)'
;MLGYANTGPRPNGINRFRARAGLRTIDPAARSSRLIFCGGAVTGRTSEAFILERFARQELGFTGRSLLETQSTTTWENITNAIPLIDRELTPATTISIVSNSHHAEKARDHLWHMRPDLARRLVRGGDYRFGEHPFVRPIAAVRGHFALHTLDRENEQQAIGR
;
A
#
# COMPACT_ATOMS: atom_id res chain seq x y z
N MET A 1 -3.11 -2.47 -1.53
CA MET A 1 -4.06 -2.36 -2.66
C MET A 1 -5.40 -2.83 -2.19
N LEU A 2 -6.45 -2.05 -2.46
CA LEU A 2 -7.79 -2.37 -1.97
C LEU A 2 -8.63 -3.09 -3.04
N GLY A 3 -9.36 -4.11 -2.62
CA GLY A 3 -10.31 -4.88 -3.41
C GLY A 3 -11.58 -4.10 -3.75
N TYR A 4 -12.24 -4.53 -4.82
CA TYR A 4 -13.58 -4.08 -5.19
C TYR A 4 -14.48 -5.27 -5.44
N ALA A 5 -15.75 -5.15 -5.03
CA ALA A 5 -16.82 -6.15 -5.18
C ALA A 5 -16.69 -6.95 -6.48
N ASN A 6 -16.54 -8.27 -6.35
CA ASN A 6 -16.29 -9.16 -7.48
C ASN A 6 -17.08 -10.47 -7.35
N THR A 7 -18.08 -10.65 -8.20
CA THR A 7 -18.98 -11.82 -8.13
C THR A 7 -18.32 -13.12 -8.59
N GLY A 8 -17.41 -13.03 -9.57
CA GLY A 8 -16.75 -14.20 -10.17
C GLY A 8 -15.34 -14.47 -9.63
N PRO A 9 -14.70 -15.58 -10.03
CA PRO A 9 -13.33 -15.91 -9.63
C PRO A 9 -12.26 -15.17 -10.45
N ARG A 10 -12.65 -14.44 -11.51
CA ARG A 10 -11.76 -13.61 -12.33
C ARG A 10 -11.93 -12.14 -11.98
N PRO A 11 -10.86 -11.33 -12.04
CA PRO A 11 -10.96 -9.91 -11.74
C PRO A 11 -11.80 -9.19 -12.79
N ASN A 12 -12.76 -8.41 -12.32
CA ASN A 12 -13.49 -7.43 -13.12
C ASN A 12 -12.58 -6.27 -13.57
N GLY A 13 -13.11 -5.35 -14.39
CA GLY A 13 -12.34 -4.22 -14.92
C GLY A 13 -11.69 -3.33 -13.85
N ILE A 14 -12.37 -3.09 -12.73
CA ILE A 14 -11.87 -2.24 -11.63
C ILE A 14 -10.68 -2.92 -10.94
N ASN A 15 -10.81 -4.20 -10.60
CA ASN A 15 -9.73 -4.96 -9.98
C ASN A 15 -8.53 -5.11 -10.94
N ARG A 16 -8.77 -5.30 -12.25
CA ARG A 16 -7.69 -5.30 -13.26
C ARG A 16 -6.95 -3.96 -13.33
N PHE A 17 -7.69 -2.86 -13.30
CA PHE A 17 -7.10 -1.51 -13.28
C PHE A 17 -6.25 -1.30 -12.01
N ARG A 18 -6.82 -1.57 -10.83
CA ARG A 18 -6.12 -1.39 -9.54
C ARG A 18 -4.88 -2.26 -9.44
N ALA A 19 -4.94 -3.51 -9.90
CA ALA A 19 -3.79 -4.40 -9.97
C ALA A 19 -2.64 -3.80 -10.78
N ARG A 20 -2.92 -3.31 -12.00
CA ARG A 20 -1.92 -2.66 -12.84
C ARG A 20 -1.39 -1.36 -12.22
N ALA A 21 -2.25 -0.54 -11.63
CA ALA A 21 -1.85 0.69 -10.95
C ALA A 21 -0.91 0.40 -9.76
N GLY A 22 -1.21 -0.62 -8.97
CA GLY A 22 -0.35 -0.98 -7.83
C GLY A 22 0.98 -1.57 -8.23
N LEU A 23 1.05 -2.36 -9.31
CA LEU A 23 2.34 -2.82 -9.82
C LEU A 23 3.19 -1.67 -10.37
N ARG A 24 2.58 -0.67 -11.04
CA ARG A 24 3.29 0.55 -11.46
C ARG A 24 3.76 1.44 -10.30
N THR A 25 3.20 1.23 -9.10
CA THR A 25 3.59 1.99 -7.89
C THR A 25 4.90 1.48 -7.29
N ILE A 26 5.31 0.26 -7.65
CA ILE A 26 6.55 -0.32 -7.15
C ILE A 26 7.71 0.51 -7.67
N ASP A 27 8.44 1.14 -6.75
CA ASP A 27 9.67 1.86 -7.07
C ASP A 27 10.75 0.86 -7.52
N PRO A 28 11.24 0.94 -8.77
CA PRO A 28 12.29 0.04 -9.25
C PRO A 28 13.62 0.21 -8.51
N ALA A 29 13.85 1.35 -7.85
CA ALA A 29 15.03 1.60 -7.04
C ALA A 29 14.90 1.10 -5.59
N ALA A 30 13.71 0.65 -5.17
CA ALA A 30 13.52 0.14 -3.83
C ALA A 30 14.26 -1.18 -3.63
N ARG A 31 15.07 -1.28 -2.56
CA ARG A 31 15.78 -2.51 -2.17
C ARG A 31 14.84 -3.71 -2.02
N SER A 32 13.61 -3.48 -1.59
CA SER A 32 12.56 -4.49 -1.52
C SER A 32 11.19 -3.85 -1.48
N SER A 33 10.19 -4.55 -2.03
CA SER A 33 8.79 -4.12 -1.97
C SER A 33 7.90 -5.22 -1.40
N ARG A 34 6.78 -4.81 -0.80
CA ARG A 34 5.73 -5.69 -0.29
C ARG A 34 4.40 -5.21 -0.81
N LEU A 35 3.61 -6.12 -1.37
CA LEU A 35 2.24 -5.84 -1.78
C LEU A 35 1.27 -6.46 -0.79
N ILE A 36 0.43 -5.64 -0.16
CA ILE A 36 -0.67 -6.11 0.65
C ILE A 36 -1.94 -5.97 -0.20
N PHE A 37 -2.59 -7.10 -0.51
CA PHE A 37 -3.90 -7.10 -1.15
C PHE A 37 -4.96 -7.23 -0.07
N CYS A 38 -5.89 -6.29 0.00
CA CYS A 38 -6.96 -6.28 1.00
C CYS A 38 -8.32 -6.43 0.32
N GLY A 39 -9.25 -7.10 0.98
CA GLY A 39 -10.62 -7.27 0.52
C GLY A 39 -11.09 -8.72 0.62
N GLY A 40 -12.20 -8.90 1.30
CA GLY A 40 -12.89 -10.15 1.51
C GLY A 40 -13.87 -10.49 0.39
N ALA A 41 -14.72 -11.46 0.66
CA ALA A 41 -15.68 -12.00 -0.30
C ALA A 41 -17.02 -11.27 -0.15
N VAL A 42 -17.16 -10.09 -0.76
CA VAL A 42 -18.35 -9.23 -0.58
C VAL A 42 -19.55 -9.75 -1.39
N THR A 43 -19.36 -10.04 -2.68
CA THR A 43 -20.42 -10.50 -3.57
C THR A 43 -20.19 -11.90 -4.14
N GLY A 44 -18.96 -12.41 -4.04
CA GLY A 44 -18.57 -13.74 -4.50
C GLY A 44 -18.20 -14.66 -3.35
N ARG A 45 -17.72 -15.87 -3.68
CA ARG A 45 -17.17 -16.83 -2.69
C ARG A 45 -15.66 -16.69 -2.49
N THR A 46 -14.99 -15.98 -3.39
CA THR A 46 -13.54 -15.78 -3.36
C THR A 46 -13.26 -14.36 -2.92
N SER A 47 -12.32 -14.19 -1.98
CA SER A 47 -11.93 -12.87 -1.51
C SER A 47 -11.30 -12.04 -2.63
N GLU A 48 -11.62 -10.75 -2.64
CA GLU A 48 -11.08 -9.81 -3.63
C GLU A 48 -9.56 -9.72 -3.56
N ALA A 49 -8.98 -9.81 -2.36
CA ALA A 49 -7.54 -9.87 -2.16
C ALA A 49 -6.90 -11.06 -2.88
N PHE A 50 -7.51 -12.24 -2.78
CA PHE A 50 -7.01 -13.44 -3.46
C PHE A 50 -7.15 -13.32 -4.98
N ILE A 51 -8.27 -12.78 -5.47
CA ILE A 51 -8.50 -12.54 -6.90
C ILE A 51 -7.42 -11.59 -7.46
N LEU A 52 -7.13 -10.50 -6.74
CA LEU A 52 -6.11 -9.52 -7.14
C LEU A 52 -4.69 -10.12 -7.12
N GLU A 53 -4.32 -10.86 -6.08
CA GLU A 53 -2.99 -11.44 -5.95
C GLU A 53 -2.72 -12.50 -7.01
N ARG A 54 -3.69 -13.39 -7.24
CA ARG A 54 -3.64 -14.37 -8.32
C ARG A 54 -3.50 -13.70 -9.68
N PHE A 55 -4.29 -12.65 -9.95
CA PHE A 55 -4.19 -11.91 -11.21
C PHE A 55 -2.83 -11.24 -11.37
N ALA A 56 -2.30 -10.60 -10.31
CA ALA A 56 -0.99 -9.98 -10.32
C ALA A 56 0.12 -11.00 -10.65
N ARG A 57 0.08 -12.20 -10.05
CA ARG A 57 1.08 -13.25 -10.28
C ARG A 57 0.94 -13.91 -11.64
N GLN A 58 -0.26 -14.37 -11.98
CA GLN A 58 -0.49 -15.25 -13.14
C GLN A 58 -0.62 -14.50 -14.47
N GLU A 59 -1.21 -13.30 -14.46
CA GLU A 59 -1.46 -12.54 -15.70
C GLU A 59 -0.55 -11.31 -15.84
N LEU A 60 -0.05 -10.73 -14.73
CA LEU A 60 0.84 -9.55 -14.77
C LEU A 60 2.31 -9.84 -14.44
N GLY A 61 2.67 -11.09 -14.14
CA GLY A 61 4.05 -11.52 -13.92
C GLY A 61 4.69 -11.01 -12.63
N PHE A 62 3.89 -10.62 -11.63
CA PHE A 62 4.43 -10.19 -10.33
C PHE A 62 5.07 -11.36 -9.57
N THR A 63 6.37 -11.28 -9.31
CA THR A 63 7.15 -12.31 -8.59
C THR A 63 7.55 -11.90 -7.17
N GLY A 64 7.23 -10.66 -6.77
CA GLY A 64 7.58 -10.13 -5.46
C GLY A 64 6.81 -10.77 -4.29
N ARG A 65 7.15 -10.34 -3.07
CA ARG A 65 6.45 -10.78 -1.86
C ARG A 65 5.09 -10.07 -1.76
N SER A 66 4.06 -10.87 -1.51
CA SER A 66 2.68 -10.42 -1.29
C SER A 66 2.15 -10.93 0.05
N LEU A 67 1.19 -10.20 0.60
CA LEU A 67 0.38 -10.58 1.74
C LEU A 67 -1.10 -10.42 1.38
N LEU A 68 -1.95 -11.24 2.00
CA LEU A 68 -3.39 -11.22 1.80
C LEU A 68 -4.10 -10.84 3.09
N GLU A 69 -4.99 -9.87 2.99
CA GLU A 69 -6.01 -9.55 3.98
C GLU A 69 -7.36 -9.86 3.33
N THR A 70 -8.08 -10.86 3.85
CA THR A 70 -9.22 -11.49 3.15
C THR A 70 -10.55 -11.36 3.87
N GLN A 71 -10.61 -10.56 4.94
CA GLN A 71 -11.77 -10.45 5.82
C GLN A 71 -12.54 -9.14 5.62
N SER A 72 -11.91 -8.11 5.06
CA SER A 72 -12.53 -6.79 4.92
C SER A 72 -13.66 -6.73 3.89
N THR A 73 -14.84 -6.29 4.30
CA THR A 73 -15.99 -6.05 3.41
C THR A 73 -16.21 -4.57 3.09
N THR A 74 -15.51 -3.67 3.80
CA THR A 74 -15.61 -2.22 3.60
C THR A 74 -14.24 -1.57 3.36
N THR A 75 -14.24 -0.32 2.88
CA THR A 75 -12.98 0.47 2.74
C THR A 75 -12.34 0.77 4.11
N TRP A 76 -13.15 0.89 5.17
CA TRP A 76 -12.65 1.10 6.54
C TRP A 76 -11.94 -0.15 7.05
N GLU A 77 -12.60 -1.31 6.97
CA GLU A 77 -12.03 -2.59 7.38
C GLU A 77 -10.73 -2.90 6.62
N ASN A 78 -10.69 -2.59 5.32
CA ASN A 78 -9.49 -2.76 4.51
C ASN A 78 -8.24 -2.09 5.12
N ILE A 79 -8.39 -0.88 5.67
CA ILE A 79 -7.29 -0.15 6.30
C ILE A 79 -7.05 -0.66 7.72
N THR A 80 -8.11 -0.85 8.51
CA THR A 80 -8.01 -1.37 9.87
C THR A 80 -7.27 -2.72 9.90
N ASN A 81 -7.63 -3.63 9.01
CA ASN A 81 -7.07 -4.98 8.95
C ASN A 81 -5.70 -5.02 8.25
N ALA A 82 -5.35 -4.01 7.45
CA ALA A 82 -4.01 -3.88 6.90
C ALA A 82 -2.98 -3.41 7.93
N ILE A 83 -3.38 -2.64 8.95
CA ILE A 83 -2.47 -2.07 9.95
C ILE A 83 -1.62 -3.15 10.65
N PRO A 84 -2.18 -4.25 11.20
CA PRO A 84 -1.38 -5.31 11.81
C PRO A 84 -0.37 -5.95 10.87
N LEU A 85 -0.71 -6.08 9.57
CA LEU A 85 0.21 -6.60 8.56
C LEU A 85 1.34 -5.59 8.28
N ILE A 86 1.02 -4.30 8.23
CA ILE A 86 2.01 -3.22 8.07
C ILE A 86 2.99 -3.23 9.24
N ASP A 87 2.50 -3.28 10.48
CA ASP A 87 3.34 -3.24 11.68
C ASP A 87 4.27 -4.45 11.77
N ARG A 88 3.82 -5.64 11.34
CA ARG A 88 4.64 -6.86 11.36
C ARG A 88 5.74 -6.86 10.30
N GLU A 89 5.49 -6.26 9.14
CA GLU A 89 6.27 -6.53 7.92
C GLU A 89 7.11 -5.34 7.47
N LEU A 90 6.72 -4.11 7.84
CA LEU A 90 7.35 -2.89 7.39
C LEU A 90 8.15 -2.22 8.50
N THR A 91 9.36 -1.80 8.17
CA THR A 91 10.20 -1.00 9.08
C THR A 91 9.71 0.44 9.18
N PRO A 92 10.07 1.21 10.21
CA PRO A 92 9.74 2.63 10.30
C PRO A 92 10.19 3.48 9.09
N ALA A 93 11.27 3.08 8.41
CA ALA A 93 11.79 3.75 7.22
C ALA A 93 11.01 3.44 5.93
N THR A 94 10.07 2.50 5.93
CA THR A 94 9.35 2.09 4.72
C THR A 94 8.27 3.09 4.34
N THR A 95 8.25 3.52 3.08
CA THR A 95 7.17 4.34 2.51
C THR A 95 5.94 3.47 2.21
N ILE A 96 4.74 4.06 2.30
CA ILE A 96 3.48 3.35 2.13
C ILE A 96 2.69 3.99 0.99
N SER A 97 2.15 3.19 0.08
CA SER A 97 1.22 3.69 -0.93
C SER A 97 -0.10 2.93 -0.86
N ILE A 98 -1.20 3.67 -0.84
CA ILE A 98 -2.55 3.11 -0.90
C ILE A 98 -3.03 3.25 -2.34
N VAL A 99 -3.29 2.10 -2.97
CA VAL A 99 -3.79 2.01 -4.33
C VAL A 99 -5.26 1.60 -4.33
N SER A 100 -6.10 2.48 -4.86
CA SER A 100 -7.54 2.27 -5.10
C SER A 100 -8.01 3.15 -6.28
N ASN A 101 -9.31 3.26 -6.54
CA ASN A 101 -9.85 4.33 -7.39
C ASN A 101 -9.94 5.64 -6.58
N SER A 102 -9.88 6.81 -7.25
CA SER A 102 -9.59 8.12 -6.64
C SER A 102 -10.34 8.39 -5.31
N HIS A 103 -11.68 8.33 -5.31
CA HIS A 103 -12.48 8.60 -4.09
C HIS A 103 -12.21 7.63 -2.93
N HIS A 104 -12.03 6.35 -3.22
CA HIS A 104 -11.76 5.37 -2.16
C HIS A 104 -10.32 5.47 -1.67
N ALA A 105 -9.38 5.85 -2.54
CA ALA A 105 -7.99 6.05 -2.15
C ALA A 105 -7.86 7.23 -1.19
N GLU A 106 -8.57 8.34 -1.45
CA GLU A 106 -8.62 9.49 -0.54
C GLU A 106 -9.26 9.12 0.80
N LYS A 107 -10.47 8.53 0.78
CA LYS A 107 -11.14 8.03 2.01
C LYS A 107 -10.26 7.09 2.83
N ALA A 108 -9.52 6.20 2.18
CA ALA A 108 -8.62 5.28 2.84
C ALA A 108 -7.41 6.00 3.49
N ARG A 109 -6.86 7.02 2.82
CA ARG A 109 -5.79 7.85 3.38
C ARG A 109 -6.27 8.65 4.57
N ASP A 110 -7.44 9.29 4.47
CA ASP A 110 -8.04 10.02 5.57
C ASP A 110 -8.30 9.10 6.76
N HIS A 111 -8.82 7.90 6.51
CA HIS A 111 -9.04 6.92 7.56
C HIS A 111 -7.73 6.50 8.25
N LEU A 112 -6.66 6.25 7.49
CA LEU A 112 -5.35 5.97 8.06
C LEU A 112 -4.81 7.15 8.88
N TRP A 113 -5.03 8.39 8.43
CA TRP A 113 -4.65 9.60 9.18
C TRP A 113 -5.35 9.71 10.53
N HIS A 114 -6.62 9.33 10.62
CA HIS A 114 -7.36 9.35 11.88
C HIS A 114 -6.89 8.24 12.84
N MET A 115 -6.65 7.03 12.35
CA MET A 115 -6.31 5.88 13.21
C MET A 115 -4.82 5.78 13.56
N ARG A 116 -3.94 6.02 12.60
CA ARG A 116 -2.48 5.81 12.71
C ARG A 116 -1.72 6.95 12.03
N PRO A 117 -1.67 8.15 12.64
CA PRO A 117 -0.95 9.30 12.09
C PRO A 117 0.54 9.02 11.85
N ASP A 118 1.15 8.10 12.62
CA ASP A 118 2.53 7.64 12.44
C ASP A 118 2.74 6.92 11.09
N LEU A 119 1.82 6.04 10.70
CA LEU A 119 1.83 5.38 9.39
C LEU A 119 1.43 6.35 8.28
N ALA A 120 0.44 7.22 8.53
CA ALA A 120 -0.07 8.16 7.56
C ALA A 120 0.99 9.19 7.11
N ARG A 121 1.91 9.59 8.00
CA ARG A 121 3.06 10.45 7.66
C ARG A 121 4.03 9.81 6.66
N ARG A 122 3.97 8.49 6.48
CA ARG A 122 4.82 7.73 5.54
C ARG A 122 4.13 7.48 4.19
N LEU A 123 2.91 8.01 4.00
CA LEU A 123 2.18 7.88 2.76
C LEU A 123 2.89 8.61 1.62
N VAL A 124 3.13 7.90 0.52
CA VAL A 124 3.62 8.42 -0.76
C VAL A 124 2.55 8.24 -1.84
N ARG A 125 2.75 8.94 -2.97
CA ARG A 125 1.83 8.84 -4.12
C ARG A 125 1.84 7.43 -4.70
N GLY A 126 0.66 6.94 -5.07
CA GLY A 126 0.50 5.68 -5.80
C GLY A 126 0.37 5.89 -7.30
N GLY A 127 0.59 4.82 -8.06
CA GLY A 127 0.37 4.75 -9.52
C GLY A 127 -1.10 4.73 -9.94
N ASP A 128 -2.03 4.82 -8.99
CA ASP A 128 -3.45 5.14 -9.20
C ASP A 128 -3.70 6.64 -9.37
N TYR A 129 -2.76 7.51 -8.96
CA TYR A 129 -2.86 8.95 -9.08
C TYR A 129 -2.55 9.40 -10.53
N ARG A 130 -3.54 9.92 -11.25
CA ARG A 130 -3.32 10.59 -12.55
C ARG A 130 -2.95 12.06 -12.30
N PHE A 131 -1.89 12.52 -12.97
CA PHE A 131 -1.50 13.94 -13.05
C PHE A 131 -2.73 14.77 -13.46
N GLY A 132 -3.21 15.67 -12.59
CA GLY A 132 -4.27 16.63 -12.92
C GLY A 132 -5.55 16.59 -12.08
N GLU A 133 -5.76 15.60 -11.20
CA GLU A 133 -6.91 15.60 -10.28
C GLU A 133 -6.48 15.88 -8.83
N HIS A 134 -6.83 17.09 -8.37
CA HIS A 134 -6.70 17.67 -7.03
C HIS A 134 -5.28 17.95 -6.46
N PRO A 135 -4.98 19.22 -6.10
CA PRO A 135 -3.70 19.66 -5.55
C PRO A 135 -3.50 19.33 -4.05
N PHE A 136 -4.40 18.58 -3.42
CA PHE A 136 -4.44 18.43 -1.95
C PHE A 136 -3.81 17.15 -1.38
N VAL A 137 -2.84 16.56 -2.09
CA VAL A 137 -1.84 15.76 -1.35
C VAL A 137 -0.94 16.78 -0.66
N ARG A 138 -1.20 17.05 0.63
CA ARG A 138 -0.32 17.88 1.47
C ARG A 138 1.14 17.51 1.16
N PRO A 139 1.96 18.44 0.66
CA PRO A 139 3.28 18.13 0.16
C PRO A 139 4.20 17.84 1.34
N ILE A 140 4.20 16.59 1.81
CA ILE A 140 5.16 16.12 2.82
C ILE A 140 5.87 14.87 2.29
N ALA A 141 6.34 14.95 1.04
CA ALA A 141 7.30 13.98 0.50
C ALA A 141 8.62 14.64 0.06
N ALA A 142 8.66 15.97 -0.12
CA ALA A 142 9.85 16.66 -0.60
C ALA A 142 10.74 17.28 0.50
N VAL A 143 10.28 17.36 1.76
CA VAL A 143 11.01 18.11 2.82
C VAL A 143 11.69 17.23 3.87
N ARG A 144 11.53 15.90 3.88
CA ARG A 144 12.09 15.07 4.97
C ARG A 144 12.84 13.80 4.57
N GLY A 145 13.17 13.64 3.29
CA GLY A 145 14.12 12.62 2.82
C GLY A 145 15.56 12.83 3.35
N HIS A 146 15.85 13.94 4.02
CA HIS A 146 17.18 14.22 4.58
C HIS A 146 17.33 13.83 6.06
N PHE A 147 16.24 13.75 6.85
CA PHE A 147 16.36 13.53 8.30
C PHE A 147 16.51 12.06 8.71
N ALA A 148 16.02 11.11 7.90
CA ALA A 148 16.12 9.68 8.24
C ALA A 148 17.52 9.07 7.94
N LEU A 149 18.35 9.75 7.14
CA LEU A 149 19.73 9.32 6.89
C LEU A 149 20.67 9.75 8.02
N HIS A 150 20.44 10.91 8.63
CA HIS A 150 21.28 11.41 9.72
C HIS A 150 21.13 10.65 11.04
N THR A 151 19.99 9.99 11.28
CA THR A 151 19.81 9.20 12.51
C THR A 151 20.49 7.83 12.40
N LEU A 152 20.50 7.23 11.20
CA LEU A 152 21.15 5.94 10.94
C LEU A 152 22.68 6.05 10.91
N ASP A 153 23.24 7.14 10.37
CA ASP A 153 24.69 7.37 10.41
C ASP A 153 25.20 7.57 11.84
N ARG A 154 24.45 8.30 12.69
CA ARG A 154 24.86 8.52 14.09
C ARG A 154 24.82 7.27 14.95
N GLU A 155 23.88 6.36 14.71
CA GLU A 155 23.81 5.08 15.42
C GLU A 155 24.94 4.13 14.98
N ASN A 156 25.32 4.15 13.69
CA ASN A 156 26.45 3.37 13.17
C ASN A 156 27.80 3.93 13.65
N GLU A 157 27.97 5.25 13.70
CA GLU A 157 29.19 5.89 14.22
C GLU A 157 29.41 5.60 15.71
N GLN A 158 28.34 5.59 16.52
CA GLN A 158 28.43 5.25 17.94
C GLN A 158 28.77 3.77 18.19
N GLN A 159 28.31 2.85 17.33
CA GLN A 159 28.70 1.43 17.41
C GLN A 159 30.13 1.17 16.95
N ALA A 160 30.69 2.00 16.07
CA ALA A 160 32.08 1.87 15.61
C ALA A 160 33.12 2.41 16.61
N ILE A 161 32.75 3.40 17.43
CA ILE A 161 33.64 4.01 18.44
C ILE A 161 33.63 3.23 19.77
N GLY A 162 32.59 2.42 20.02
CA GLY A 162 32.43 1.62 21.24
C GLY A 162 33.01 0.19 21.18
N ARG A 163 33.88 -0.13 20.22
CA ARG A 163 34.51 -1.45 20.06
C ARG A 163 36.03 -1.37 20.13
#